data_AF-A0A820CRN9-F1
#
_entry.id   AF-A0A820CRN9-F1
#
_cell.length_a   1.000
_cell.length_b   1.000
_cell.length_c   1.000
_cell.angle_alpha   90.00
_cell.angle_beta   90.00
_cell.angle_gamma   90.00
#
_symmetry.space_group_name_H-M   'P 1'
#
loop_
_entity.id
_entity.type
_entity.pdbx_description
1 polymer ?
#
loop_
_entity_poly.entity_id
_entity_poly.type
_entity_poly.pdbx_seq_one_letter_code
_entity_poly.pdbx_strand_id
1 'polypeptide(L)'
;LDRNCSTELKRLMHIRTQAIGLMPEIEDNCIEDLETCKNPEIKGEEMKCLQKKYPKLEEKCKAAVRNYTQITMSDPTFDFLLMKACEPMIQLFCANIKGEREDGLIRCLIQHKHELKMDYQCKAGIDHYQVTSMKDEAFSSQQFQKKCRQEVEEHCKGKKTKAAIIQYLADLMLKDALKGQNYVVEVCRNELKFELLQRSESVEFDPLLAKACQRDIRRFCWGRTPGNAEILDCLKDNYIKASPICYVKLKKRQKLDVILPENDFSLMSKCAPVIQKSCSNEKKQNMLSCLRRNANQDQMPNICRRVLYHRLMIFNTGKT
;
A
#
# COMPACT_ATOMS: atom_id res chain seq x y z
N LEU A 1 -10.97 25.79 47.24
CA LEU A 1 -11.82 25.12 46.24
C LEU A 1 -11.99 23.67 46.69
N ASP A 2 -13.21 23.27 46.99
CA ASP A 2 -13.57 22.01 47.65
C ASP A 2 -13.17 20.78 46.82
N ARG A 3 -12.65 19.74 47.47
CA ARG A 3 -12.03 18.55 46.85
C ARG A 3 -13.06 17.70 46.09
N ASN A 4 -14.34 17.79 46.49
CA ASN A 4 -15.46 17.21 45.76
C ASN A 4 -15.77 17.96 44.46
N CYS A 5 -15.61 19.29 44.41
CA CYS A 5 -15.84 20.08 43.20
C CYS A 5 -14.86 19.72 42.08
N SER A 6 -13.57 19.51 42.38
CA SER A 6 -12.57 19.10 41.38
C SER A 6 -12.82 17.69 40.82
N THR A 7 -13.36 16.80 41.65
CA THR A 7 -13.63 15.41 41.26
C THR A 7 -14.89 15.32 40.39
N GLU A 8 -15.94 16.08 40.74
CA GLU A 8 -17.13 16.23 39.90
C GLU A 8 -16.81 16.94 38.58
N LEU A 9 -15.91 17.95 38.58
CA LEU A 9 -15.45 18.61 37.35
C LEU A 9 -14.74 17.64 36.42
N LYS A 10 -13.82 16.81 36.96
CA LYS A 10 -13.12 15.77 36.19
C LYS A 10 -14.09 14.72 35.66
N ARG A 11 -15.11 14.35 36.43
CA ARG A 11 -16.15 13.41 36.01
C ARG A 11 -17.02 13.99 34.89
N LEU A 12 -17.40 15.26 34.98
CA LEU A 12 -18.16 15.97 33.94
C LEU A 12 -17.32 16.22 32.68
N MET A 13 -16.02 16.45 32.81
CA MET A 13 -15.06 16.46 31.69
C MET A 13 -14.96 15.06 31.06
N HIS A 14 -14.96 14.00 31.86
CA HIS A 14 -14.90 12.63 31.34
C HIS A 14 -16.21 12.15 30.68
N ILE A 15 -17.36 12.68 31.10
CA ILE A 15 -18.67 12.45 30.46
C ILE A 15 -18.78 13.29 29.17
N ARG A 16 -18.13 14.46 29.10
CA ARG A 16 -18.04 15.29 27.88
C ARG A 16 -17.12 14.69 26.81
N THR A 17 -16.01 14.03 27.19
CA THR A 17 -15.13 13.28 26.26
C THR A 17 -15.83 12.09 25.59
N GLN A 18 -16.96 11.60 26.12
CA GLN A 18 -17.79 10.60 25.44
C GLN A 18 -18.81 11.22 24.47
N ALA A 19 -19.06 12.54 24.58
CA ALA A 19 -20.01 13.27 23.74
C ALA A 19 -19.33 14.09 22.62
N ILE A 20 -18.01 14.29 22.70
CA ILE A 20 -17.13 14.98 21.75
C ILE A 20 -16.02 13.99 21.44
N GLY A 21 -15.89 13.53 20.19
CA GLY A 21 -14.97 12.45 19.83
C GLY A 21 -13.46 12.79 19.88
N LEU A 22 -13.00 13.52 20.89
CA LEU A 22 -11.60 13.91 21.08
C LEU A 22 -10.94 13.12 22.22
N MET A 23 -9.64 12.86 22.08
CA MET A 23 -8.85 12.22 23.14
C MET A 23 -8.70 13.17 24.35
N PRO A 24 -8.73 12.65 25.59
CA PRO A 24 -8.57 13.45 26.82
C PRO A 24 -7.32 14.35 26.80
N GLU A 25 -6.22 13.84 26.23
CA GLU A 25 -4.95 14.57 26.14
C GLU A 25 -5.02 15.78 25.18
N ILE A 26 -5.90 15.76 24.17
CA ILE A 26 -6.15 16.93 23.32
C ILE A 26 -7.09 17.90 24.02
N GLU A 27 -8.13 17.40 24.69
CA GLU A 27 -9.02 18.27 25.44
C GLU A 27 -8.26 19.04 26.51
N ASP A 28 -7.48 18.36 27.35
CA ASP A 28 -6.75 18.97 28.47
C ASP A 28 -5.71 20.01 28.02
N ASN A 29 -5.07 19.80 26.86
CA ASN A 29 -3.99 20.67 26.38
C ASN A 29 -4.45 21.74 25.39
N CYS A 30 -5.67 21.65 24.87
CA CYS A 30 -6.21 22.57 23.86
C CYS A 30 -7.51 23.26 24.29
N ILE A 31 -7.86 23.28 25.59
CA ILE A 31 -9.13 23.84 26.10
C ILE A 31 -9.42 25.23 25.53
N GLU A 32 -8.42 26.12 25.54
CA GLU A 32 -8.55 27.52 25.10
C GLU A 32 -8.70 27.62 23.58
N ASP A 33 -7.90 26.84 22.83
CA ASP A 33 -7.96 26.80 21.36
C ASP A 33 -9.26 26.17 20.84
N LEU A 34 -9.81 25.18 21.58
CA LEU A 34 -11.03 24.46 21.25
C LEU A 34 -12.28 25.35 21.27
N GLU A 35 -12.30 26.43 22.04
CA GLU A 35 -13.40 27.39 22.01
C GLU A 35 -13.60 27.99 20.62
N THR A 36 -12.50 28.23 19.91
CA THR A 36 -12.53 28.75 18.54
C THR A 36 -12.83 27.70 17.47
N CYS A 37 -12.95 26.43 17.88
CA CYS A 37 -13.17 25.27 17.02
C CYS A 37 -14.48 24.55 17.31
N LYS A 38 -15.27 25.00 18.28
CA LYS A 38 -16.62 24.48 18.54
C LYS A 38 -17.56 24.85 17.39
N ASN A 39 -18.08 23.83 16.71
CA ASN A 39 -19.20 23.97 15.79
C ASN A 39 -20.41 23.19 16.32
N PRO A 40 -21.52 23.86 16.68
CA PRO A 40 -22.72 23.18 17.19
C PRO A 40 -23.45 22.33 16.13
N GLU A 41 -23.20 22.54 14.84
CA GLU A 41 -23.87 21.80 13.76
C GLU A 41 -23.17 20.47 13.40
N ILE A 42 -21.85 20.34 13.66
CA ILE A 42 -21.04 19.17 13.27
C ILE A 42 -20.12 18.77 14.42
N LYS A 43 -20.47 17.69 15.13
CA LYS A 43 -19.64 17.11 16.19
C LYS A 43 -18.51 16.27 15.59
N GLY A 44 -17.28 16.38 16.10
CA GLY A 44 -16.13 15.56 15.70
C GLY A 44 -15.17 16.21 14.69
N GLU A 45 -15.34 17.49 14.36
CA GLU A 45 -14.42 18.26 13.49
C GLU A 45 -13.40 19.11 14.24
N GLU A 46 -13.46 19.13 15.57
CA GLU A 46 -12.65 20.00 16.42
C GLU A 46 -11.15 19.75 16.20
N MET A 47 -10.75 18.49 16.04
CA MET A 47 -9.37 18.11 15.73
C MET A 47 -8.90 18.62 14.36
N LYS A 48 -9.76 18.55 13.33
CA LYS A 48 -9.47 19.09 11.99
C LYS A 48 -9.31 20.61 12.04
N CYS A 49 -10.14 21.28 12.83
CA CYS A 49 -10.03 22.72 13.06
C CYS A 49 -8.72 23.10 13.74
N LEU A 50 -8.32 22.39 14.80
CA LEU A 50 -7.03 22.59 15.47
C LEU A 50 -5.86 22.40 14.50
N GLN A 51 -5.86 21.32 13.70
CA GLN A 51 -4.83 21.08 12.67
C GLN A 51 -4.75 22.22 11.63
N LYS A 52 -5.89 22.76 11.19
CA LYS A 52 -5.93 23.91 10.26
C LYS A 52 -5.39 25.20 10.88
N LYS A 53 -5.56 25.37 12.19
CA LYS A 53 -5.09 26.53 12.96
C LYS A 53 -3.70 26.33 13.58
N TYR A 54 -3.05 25.20 13.34
CA TYR A 54 -1.78 24.79 13.97
C TYR A 54 -0.73 25.90 14.18
N PRO A 55 -0.45 26.79 13.21
CA PRO A 55 0.56 27.85 13.41
C PRO A 55 0.21 28.85 14.51
N LYS A 56 -1.08 29.01 14.80
CA LYS A 56 -1.66 30.02 15.71
C LYS A 56 -2.10 29.46 17.06
N LEU A 57 -1.98 28.14 17.26
CA LEU A 57 -2.31 27.50 18.53
C LEU A 57 -1.30 27.85 19.62
N GLU A 58 -1.66 27.61 20.87
CA GLU A 58 -0.72 27.68 21.98
C GLU A 58 0.35 26.59 21.90
N GLU A 59 1.55 26.82 22.46
CA GLU A 59 2.65 25.84 22.38
C GLU A 59 2.29 24.48 23.02
N LYS A 60 1.51 24.48 24.10
CA LYS A 60 1.03 23.26 24.74
C LYS A 60 0.07 22.49 23.84
N CYS A 61 -0.87 23.19 23.19
CA CYS A 61 -1.78 22.60 22.22
C CYS A 61 -1.04 22.16 20.94
N LYS A 62 -0.07 22.93 20.45
CA LYS A 62 0.79 22.53 19.31
C LYS A 62 1.55 21.25 19.59
N ALA A 63 2.09 21.09 20.81
CA ALA A 63 2.78 19.87 21.20
C ALA A 63 1.82 18.67 21.22
N ALA A 64 0.64 18.83 21.82
CA ALA A 64 -0.39 17.79 21.88
C ALA A 64 -0.93 17.43 20.49
N VAL A 65 -1.28 18.43 19.67
CA VAL A 65 -1.74 18.26 18.27
C VAL A 65 -0.64 17.66 17.41
N ARG A 66 0.63 18.01 17.61
CA ARG A 66 1.76 17.40 16.89
C ARG A 66 1.94 15.95 17.31
N ASN A 67 1.94 15.65 18.60
CA ASN A 67 2.11 14.30 19.13
C ASN A 67 0.95 13.40 18.67
N TYR A 68 -0.28 13.90 18.78
CA TYR A 68 -1.46 13.26 18.21
C TYR A 68 -1.31 13.10 16.69
N THR A 69 -1.08 14.16 15.92
CA THR A 69 -0.92 14.05 14.46
C THR A 69 0.22 13.09 14.07
N GLN A 70 1.28 12.95 14.87
CA GLN A 70 2.38 11.99 14.68
C GLN A 70 2.01 10.55 15.05
N ILE A 71 1.16 10.35 16.05
CA ILE A 71 0.62 9.05 16.47
C ILE A 71 -0.55 8.63 15.56
N THR A 72 -1.24 9.61 15.00
CA THR A 72 -2.50 9.57 14.25
C THR A 72 -2.26 9.91 12.77
N MET A 73 -1.09 9.52 12.23
CA MET A 73 -0.71 9.74 10.82
C MET A 73 -1.45 8.84 9.83
N SER A 74 -2.36 7.99 10.30
CA SER A 74 -3.42 7.41 9.49
C SER A 74 -4.72 8.07 9.91
N ASP A 75 -5.53 8.55 8.98
CA ASP A 75 -6.87 9.08 9.28
C ASP A 75 -7.65 8.02 10.08
N PRO A 76 -7.87 8.18 11.40
CA PRO A 76 -8.50 7.15 12.22
C PRO A 76 -9.95 6.94 11.81
N THR A 77 -10.54 7.95 11.18
CA THR A 77 -11.87 7.85 10.60
C THR A 77 -11.85 6.94 9.39
N PHE A 78 -10.84 7.09 8.53
CA PHE A 78 -10.67 6.22 7.37
C PHE A 78 -10.34 4.78 7.78
N ASP A 79 -9.41 4.57 8.71
CA ASP A 79 -9.07 3.24 9.21
C ASP A 79 -10.26 2.59 9.94
N PHE A 80 -11.01 3.37 10.75
CA PHE A 80 -12.24 2.88 11.39
C PHE A 80 -13.33 2.52 10.37
N LEU A 81 -13.57 3.37 9.38
CA LEU A 81 -14.56 3.12 8.32
C LEU A 81 -14.17 1.92 7.47
N LEU A 82 -12.89 1.76 7.16
CA LEU A 82 -12.34 0.60 6.46
C LEU A 82 -12.55 -0.67 7.28
N MET A 83 -12.17 -0.68 8.55
CA MET A 83 -12.32 -1.84 9.42
C MET A 83 -13.78 -2.22 9.61
N LYS A 84 -14.67 -1.23 9.74
CA LYS A 84 -16.12 -1.45 9.82
C LYS A 84 -16.67 -2.04 8.52
N ALA A 85 -16.28 -1.50 7.37
CA ALA A 85 -16.70 -2.04 6.07
C ALA A 85 -16.17 -3.46 5.84
N CYS A 86 -14.97 -3.74 6.33
CA CYS A 86 -14.30 -5.02 6.19
C CYS A 86 -14.61 -6.04 7.29
N GLU A 87 -15.41 -5.71 8.31
CA GLU A 87 -15.67 -6.59 9.45
C GLU A 87 -16.10 -8.02 9.04
N PRO A 88 -17.05 -8.22 8.09
CA PRO A 88 -17.42 -9.56 7.65
C PRO A 88 -16.27 -10.31 6.99
N MET A 89 -15.42 -9.60 6.23
CA MET A 89 -14.27 -10.17 5.53
C MET A 89 -13.10 -10.47 6.48
N ILE A 90 -12.94 -9.67 7.53
CA ILE A 90 -11.99 -9.93 8.62
C ILE A 90 -12.34 -11.26 9.29
N GLN A 91 -13.61 -11.49 9.60
CA GLN A 91 -14.06 -12.75 10.18
C GLN A 91 -13.90 -13.92 9.22
N LEU A 92 -14.17 -13.72 7.93
CA LEU A 92 -14.09 -14.78 6.93
C LEU A 92 -12.65 -15.20 6.58
N PHE A 93 -11.75 -14.24 6.41
CA PHE A 93 -10.40 -14.47 5.88
C PHE A 93 -9.29 -14.31 6.93
N CYS A 94 -9.49 -13.45 7.94
CA CYS A 94 -8.42 -12.97 8.81
C CYS A 94 -8.63 -13.27 10.30
N ALA A 95 -9.60 -14.13 10.67
CA ALA A 95 -9.96 -14.42 12.06
C ALA A 95 -8.82 -14.96 12.94
N ASN A 96 -7.79 -15.56 12.33
CA ASN A 96 -6.67 -16.18 13.04
C ASN A 96 -5.45 -15.26 13.23
N ILE A 97 -5.55 -13.99 12.87
CA ILE A 97 -4.46 -13.01 13.08
C ILE A 97 -4.46 -12.61 14.56
N LYS A 98 -3.89 -13.48 15.40
CA LYS A 98 -3.72 -13.25 16.83
C LYS A 98 -2.48 -12.38 17.06
N GLY A 99 -2.68 -11.14 17.49
CA GLY A 99 -1.63 -10.34 18.14
C GLY A 99 -0.81 -9.39 17.25
N GLU A 100 -1.10 -9.28 15.96
CA GLU A 100 -0.54 -8.21 15.13
C GLU A 100 -1.52 -7.03 15.09
N ARG A 101 -1.00 -5.82 15.33
CA ARG A 101 -1.71 -4.53 15.27
C ARG A 101 -2.47 -4.37 13.94
N GLU A 102 -3.37 -3.39 13.84
CA GLU A 102 -4.22 -3.06 12.67
C GLU A 102 -3.56 -3.32 11.29
N ASP A 103 -2.28 -3.02 11.14
CA ASP A 103 -1.48 -3.29 9.95
C ASP A 103 -1.49 -4.76 9.46
N GLY A 104 -1.47 -5.74 10.36
CA GLY A 104 -1.52 -7.17 10.02
C GLY A 104 -2.87 -7.58 9.43
N LEU A 105 -3.95 -6.97 9.93
CA LEU A 105 -5.30 -7.16 9.40
C LEU A 105 -5.41 -6.56 8.00
N ILE A 106 -4.94 -5.32 7.80
CA ILE A 106 -4.96 -4.67 6.47
C ILE A 106 -4.17 -5.50 5.46
N ARG A 107 -2.99 -6.01 5.86
CA ARG A 107 -2.17 -6.88 5.01
C ARG A 107 -2.91 -8.14 4.59
N CYS A 108 -3.61 -8.80 5.51
CA CYS A 108 -4.43 -9.97 5.19
C CYS A 108 -5.59 -9.63 4.24
N LEU A 109 -6.30 -8.53 4.49
CA LEU A 109 -7.38 -8.07 3.62
C LEU A 109 -6.88 -7.81 2.20
N ILE A 110 -5.71 -7.15 2.04
CA ILE A 110 -5.07 -6.95 0.73
C ILE A 110 -4.76 -8.30 0.05
N GLN A 111 -4.28 -9.30 0.79
CA GLN A 111 -3.98 -10.63 0.23
C GLN A 111 -5.23 -11.37 -0.25
N HIS A 112 -6.37 -11.19 0.42
CA HIS A 112 -7.64 -11.82 0.07
C HIS A 112 -8.56 -10.96 -0.81
N LYS A 113 -8.14 -9.75 -1.21
CA LYS A 113 -8.94 -8.77 -1.98
C LYS A 113 -9.56 -9.33 -3.28
N HIS A 114 -8.96 -10.36 -3.86
CA HIS A 114 -9.38 -10.95 -5.13
C HIS A 114 -10.16 -12.26 -4.96
N GLU A 115 -10.41 -12.70 -3.73
CA GLU A 115 -11.22 -13.90 -3.47
C GLU A 115 -12.67 -13.68 -3.91
N LEU A 116 -13.31 -14.72 -4.45
CA LEU A 116 -14.69 -14.65 -4.94
C LEU A 116 -15.70 -14.21 -3.85
N LYS A 117 -15.39 -14.50 -2.58
CA LYS A 117 -16.23 -14.12 -1.44
C LYS A 117 -15.92 -12.73 -0.88
N MET A 118 -14.93 -12.02 -1.43
CA MET A 118 -14.62 -10.65 -1.01
C MET A 118 -15.75 -9.71 -1.41
N ASP A 119 -16.32 -9.00 -0.44
CA ASP A 119 -17.40 -8.07 -0.72
C ASP A 119 -16.89 -6.77 -1.38
N TYR A 120 -17.78 -6.11 -2.10
CA TYR A 120 -17.45 -4.90 -2.86
C TYR A 120 -17.08 -3.71 -1.96
N GLN A 121 -17.70 -3.54 -0.79
CA GLN A 121 -17.46 -2.39 0.08
C GLN A 121 -16.07 -2.49 0.73
N CYS A 122 -15.72 -3.67 1.26
CA CYS A 122 -14.39 -3.91 1.79
C CYS A 122 -13.34 -3.80 0.68
N LYS A 123 -13.58 -4.39 -0.49
CA LYS A 123 -12.67 -4.27 -1.64
C LYS A 123 -12.41 -2.82 -2.04
N ALA A 124 -13.46 -2.01 -2.18
CA ALA A 124 -13.34 -0.60 -2.51
C ALA A 124 -12.59 0.19 -1.42
N GLY A 125 -12.83 -0.13 -0.14
CA GLY A 125 -12.09 0.43 0.98
C GLY A 125 -10.60 0.09 0.93
N ILE A 126 -10.26 -1.17 0.66
CA ILE A 126 -8.87 -1.62 0.50
C ILE A 126 -8.21 -0.89 -0.68
N ASP A 127 -8.88 -0.80 -1.84
CA ASP A 127 -8.36 -0.09 -3.00
C ASP A 127 -8.07 1.39 -2.66
N HIS A 128 -8.99 2.06 -1.94
CA HIS A 128 -8.77 3.42 -1.49
C HIS A 128 -7.56 3.52 -0.55
N TYR A 129 -7.47 2.62 0.44
CA TYR A 129 -6.34 2.55 1.37
C TYR A 129 -4.99 2.40 0.64
N GLN A 130 -4.93 1.52 -0.36
CA GLN A 130 -3.72 1.29 -1.13
C GLN A 130 -3.34 2.50 -1.98
N VAL A 131 -4.32 3.23 -2.54
CA VAL A 131 -4.08 4.49 -3.26
C VAL A 131 -3.56 5.57 -2.32
N THR A 132 -4.19 5.78 -1.16
CA THR A 132 -3.82 6.84 -0.21
C THR A 132 -2.45 6.57 0.40
N SER A 133 -2.21 5.36 0.91
CA SER A 133 -0.93 4.94 1.50
C SER A 133 0.26 5.09 0.54
N MET A 134 0.04 4.96 -0.77
CA MET A 134 1.09 5.12 -1.79
C MET A 134 1.30 6.59 -2.22
N LYS A 135 0.28 7.45 -2.06
CA LYS A 135 0.31 8.87 -2.40
C LYS A 135 0.82 9.75 -1.26
N ASP A 136 0.87 9.26 -0.03
CA ASP A 136 1.40 10.00 1.10
C ASP A 136 2.86 10.43 0.86
N GLU A 137 3.01 11.73 0.60
CA GLU A 137 4.31 12.40 0.47
C GLU A 137 5.00 12.57 1.83
N ALA A 138 4.25 12.42 2.92
CA ALA A 138 4.78 12.26 4.27
C ALA A 138 5.21 10.79 4.46
N PHE A 139 6.51 10.56 4.37
CA PHE A 139 7.16 9.26 4.57
C PHE A 139 6.92 8.74 6.01
N SER A 140 5.76 8.13 6.28
CA SER A 140 5.39 7.69 7.62
C SER A 140 4.52 6.42 7.68
N SER A 141 4.58 5.52 6.70
CA SER A 141 4.20 4.13 7.01
C SER A 141 5.29 3.55 7.92
N GLN A 142 5.11 3.67 9.24
CA GLN A 142 6.09 3.28 10.26
C GLN A 142 6.62 1.86 10.03
N GLN A 143 5.83 0.95 9.45
CA GLN A 143 6.20 -0.43 9.21
C GLN A 143 7.26 -0.61 8.12
N PHE A 144 7.04 -0.07 6.93
CA PHE A 144 8.00 -0.15 5.84
C PHE A 144 9.34 0.45 6.27
N GLN A 145 9.28 1.63 6.90
CA GLN A 145 10.49 2.28 7.41
C GLN A 145 11.14 1.51 8.56
N LYS A 146 10.38 0.82 9.42
CA LYS A 146 10.95 -0.04 10.48
C LYS A 146 11.64 -1.27 9.89
N LYS A 147 11.01 -1.97 8.96
CA LYS A 147 11.53 -3.23 8.37
C LYS A 147 12.66 -3.02 7.36
N CYS A 148 12.69 -1.86 6.70
CA CYS A 148 13.73 -1.46 5.74
C CYS A 148 14.64 -0.33 6.27
N ARG A 149 14.68 -0.11 7.59
CA ARG A 149 15.40 1.03 8.19
C ARG A 149 16.86 1.07 7.74
N GLN A 150 17.53 -0.07 7.85
CA GLN A 150 18.95 -0.21 7.54
C GLN A 150 19.25 0.20 6.10
N GLU A 151 18.54 -0.39 5.12
CA GLU A 151 18.77 -0.09 3.71
C GLU A 151 18.37 1.34 3.32
N VAL A 152 17.36 1.91 4.00
CA VAL A 152 16.97 3.30 3.80
C VAL A 152 18.08 4.25 4.26
N GLU A 153 18.63 4.03 5.45
CA GLU A 153 19.71 4.85 6.00
C GLU A 153 21.03 4.70 5.21
N GLU A 154 21.38 3.46 4.84
CA GLU A 154 22.62 3.15 4.14
C GLU A 154 22.59 3.55 2.66
N HIS A 155 21.48 3.29 1.97
CA HIS A 155 21.45 3.34 0.50
C HIS A 155 20.51 4.38 -0.10
N CYS A 156 19.51 4.88 0.62
CA CYS A 156 18.46 5.74 0.05
C CYS A 156 18.70 7.26 0.25
N LYS A 157 19.95 7.69 0.42
CA LYS A 157 20.31 9.11 0.65
C LYS A 157 19.67 10.03 -0.40
N GLY A 158 18.96 11.05 0.06
CA GLY A 158 18.30 12.05 -0.79
C GLY A 158 16.95 11.64 -1.39
N LYS A 159 16.42 10.44 -1.09
CA LYS A 159 15.04 10.06 -1.45
C LYS A 159 14.08 10.50 -0.35
N LYS A 160 13.04 11.25 -0.73
CA LYS A 160 12.09 11.86 0.23
C LYS A 160 10.73 11.18 0.30
N THR A 161 10.34 10.44 -0.75
CA THR A 161 9.01 9.82 -0.83
C THR A 161 9.08 8.30 -0.71
N LYS A 162 8.02 7.69 -0.16
CA LYS A 162 7.88 6.23 -0.06
C LYS A 162 8.07 5.58 -1.42
N ALA A 163 7.47 6.17 -2.45
CA ALA A 163 7.57 5.63 -3.80
C ALA A 163 8.98 5.68 -4.41
N ALA A 164 9.75 6.74 -4.13
CA ALA A 164 11.13 6.83 -4.57
C ALA A 164 12.04 5.81 -3.86
N ILE A 165 11.78 5.55 -2.58
CA ILE A 165 12.53 4.59 -1.78
C ILE A 165 12.22 3.16 -2.22
N ILE A 166 10.93 2.78 -2.35
CA ILE A 166 10.54 1.47 -2.87
C ILE A 166 11.17 1.21 -4.24
N GLN A 167 11.14 2.19 -5.15
CA GLN A 167 11.74 2.02 -6.48
C GLN A 167 13.26 1.81 -6.39
N TYR A 168 13.93 2.52 -5.48
CA TYR A 168 15.38 2.43 -5.34
C TYR A 168 15.79 1.08 -4.73
N LEU A 169 15.12 0.64 -3.67
CA LEU A 169 15.37 -0.67 -3.08
C LEU A 169 15.00 -1.81 -4.04
N ALA A 170 13.99 -1.65 -4.88
CA ALA A 170 13.69 -2.61 -5.94
C ALA A 170 14.81 -2.69 -6.99
N ASP A 171 15.42 -1.55 -7.34
CA ASP A 171 16.61 -1.52 -8.21
C ASP A 171 17.81 -2.23 -7.54
N LEU A 172 17.94 -2.17 -6.20
CA LEU A 172 18.95 -2.94 -5.45
C LEU A 172 18.63 -4.44 -5.44
N MET A 173 17.38 -4.84 -5.17
CA MET A 173 16.96 -6.24 -5.24
C MET A 173 17.21 -6.85 -6.63
N LEU A 174 17.03 -6.07 -7.70
CA LEU A 174 17.36 -6.48 -9.05
C LEU A 174 18.88 -6.72 -9.21
N LYS A 175 19.71 -5.84 -8.64
CA LYS A 175 21.17 -6.02 -8.64
C LYS A 175 21.59 -7.25 -7.83
N ASP A 176 20.97 -7.48 -6.67
CA ASP A 176 21.21 -8.67 -5.84
C ASP A 176 20.99 -9.94 -6.64
N ALA A 177 19.83 -10.05 -7.29
CA ALA A 177 19.48 -11.22 -8.08
C ALA A 177 20.36 -11.43 -9.32
N LEU A 178 20.82 -10.36 -9.96
CA LEU A 178 21.64 -10.43 -11.17
C LEU A 178 23.14 -10.62 -10.91
N LYS A 179 23.65 -10.08 -9.79
CA LYS A 179 25.09 -10.02 -9.48
C LYS A 179 25.49 -10.85 -8.27
N GLY A 180 24.56 -11.61 -7.67
CA GLY A 180 24.81 -12.37 -6.45
C GLY A 180 25.18 -11.50 -5.25
N GLN A 181 24.67 -10.27 -5.21
CA GLN A 181 24.87 -9.34 -4.10
C GLN A 181 23.75 -9.51 -3.06
N ASN A 182 23.90 -8.89 -1.89
CA ASN A 182 22.90 -8.94 -0.84
C ASN A 182 22.78 -7.56 -0.14
N TYR A 183 22.52 -6.52 -0.94
CA TYR A 183 22.31 -5.16 -0.43
C TYR A 183 20.98 -5.03 0.34
N VAL A 184 19.99 -5.86 0.02
CA VAL A 184 18.69 -5.85 0.70
C VAL A 184 18.52 -7.11 1.51
N VAL A 185 18.48 -6.98 2.84
CA VAL A 185 18.37 -8.12 3.76
C VAL A 185 16.98 -8.73 3.73
N GLU A 186 16.84 -9.97 4.20
CA GLU A 186 15.62 -10.76 4.03
C GLU A 186 14.36 -10.10 4.63
N VAL A 187 14.48 -9.41 5.77
CA VAL A 187 13.35 -8.71 6.41
C VAL A 187 12.83 -7.58 5.51
N CYS A 188 13.72 -6.70 5.04
CA CYS A 188 13.33 -5.65 4.11
C CYS A 188 12.88 -6.21 2.76
N ARG A 189 13.54 -7.25 2.27
CA ARG A 189 13.19 -7.95 1.03
C ARG A 189 11.73 -8.41 1.05
N ASN A 190 11.29 -9.04 2.14
CA ASN A 190 9.91 -9.53 2.27
C ASN A 190 8.88 -8.39 2.33
N GLU A 191 9.19 -7.31 3.04
CA GLU A 191 8.34 -6.13 3.08
C GLU A 191 8.25 -5.45 1.70
N LEU A 192 9.39 -5.31 1.03
CA LEU A 192 9.47 -4.72 -0.29
C LEU A 192 8.75 -5.56 -1.35
N LYS A 193 8.80 -6.89 -1.26
CA LYS A 193 7.98 -7.77 -2.11
C LYS A 193 6.49 -7.48 -1.90
N PHE A 194 6.02 -7.28 -0.68
CA PHE A 194 4.61 -6.95 -0.45
C PHE A 194 4.22 -5.63 -1.15
N GLU A 195 5.04 -4.59 -1.02
CA GLU A 195 4.84 -3.30 -1.69
C GLU A 195 4.90 -3.41 -3.22
N LEU A 196 5.81 -4.23 -3.76
CA LEU A 196 5.95 -4.45 -5.20
C LEU A 196 4.79 -5.22 -5.82
N LEU A 197 4.22 -6.18 -5.08
CA LEU A 197 3.03 -6.91 -5.55
C LEU A 197 1.83 -5.99 -5.70
N GLN A 198 1.61 -5.07 -4.76
CA GLN A 198 0.55 -4.07 -4.89
C GLN A 198 0.78 -3.19 -6.12
N ARG A 199 2.02 -2.70 -6.33
CA ARG A 199 2.37 -1.87 -7.49
C ARG A 199 2.24 -2.58 -8.85
N SER A 200 2.33 -3.91 -8.88
CA SER A 200 2.14 -4.68 -10.10
C SER A 200 0.67 -5.00 -10.39
N GLU A 201 -0.22 -4.78 -9.42
CA GLU A 201 -1.66 -4.95 -9.56
C GLU A 201 -2.32 -3.74 -10.23
N SER A 202 -1.97 -2.52 -9.84
CA SER A 202 -2.56 -1.31 -10.44
C SER A 202 -1.52 -0.23 -10.62
N VAL A 203 -1.62 0.48 -11.74
CA VAL A 203 -0.79 1.67 -11.99
C VAL A 203 -1.07 2.77 -10.94
N GLU A 204 -2.26 2.78 -10.34
CA GLU A 204 -2.65 3.77 -9.33
C GLU A 204 -1.88 3.62 -8.01
N PHE A 205 -1.39 2.41 -7.72
CA PHE A 205 -0.54 2.11 -6.57
C PHE A 205 0.94 2.44 -6.83
N ASP A 206 1.28 2.86 -8.05
CA ASP A 206 2.63 3.31 -8.43
C ASP A 206 2.60 4.76 -8.95
N PRO A 207 2.71 5.76 -8.04
CA PRO A 207 2.63 7.16 -8.44
C PRO A 207 3.76 7.59 -9.40
N LEU A 208 4.92 6.92 -9.37
CA LEU A 208 6.03 7.24 -10.28
C LEU A 208 5.73 6.75 -11.70
N LEU A 209 5.18 5.55 -11.85
CA LEU A 209 4.77 5.02 -13.14
C LEU A 209 3.52 5.73 -13.67
N ALA A 210 2.50 5.96 -12.82
CA ALA A 210 1.29 6.68 -13.19
C ALA A 210 1.62 8.08 -13.76
N LYS A 211 2.51 8.82 -13.09
CA LYS A 211 2.96 10.14 -13.56
C LYS A 211 3.73 10.04 -14.88
N ALA A 212 4.65 9.09 -14.99
CA ALA A 212 5.47 8.89 -16.19
C ALA A 212 4.64 8.48 -17.43
N CYS A 213 3.63 7.64 -17.23
CA CYS A 213 2.82 7.05 -18.29
C CYS A 213 1.47 7.75 -18.49
N GLN A 214 1.21 8.87 -17.83
CA GLN A 214 -0.11 9.51 -17.82
C GLN A 214 -0.66 9.80 -19.24
N ARG A 215 0.20 10.25 -20.16
CA ARG A 215 -0.17 10.52 -21.55
C ARG A 215 -0.42 9.22 -22.33
N ASP A 216 0.43 8.21 -22.12
CA ASP A 216 0.33 6.91 -22.77
C ASP A 216 -0.92 6.15 -22.33
N ILE A 217 -1.29 6.21 -21.05
CA ILE A 217 -2.54 5.64 -20.52
C ILE A 217 -3.75 6.26 -21.23
N ARG A 218 -3.81 7.59 -21.32
CA ARG A 218 -4.90 8.29 -22.02
C ARG A 218 -4.97 7.95 -23.50
N ARG A 219 -3.81 7.74 -24.15
CA ARG A 219 -3.72 7.49 -25.59
C ARG A 219 -4.04 6.04 -25.98
N PHE A 220 -3.52 5.07 -25.23
CA PHE A 220 -3.54 3.66 -25.62
C PHE A 220 -4.50 2.81 -24.78
N CYS A 221 -4.79 3.23 -23.54
CA CYS A 221 -5.51 2.43 -22.55
C CYS A 221 -6.82 3.09 -22.12
N TRP A 222 -7.39 3.96 -22.96
CA TRP A 222 -8.68 4.58 -22.71
C TRP A 222 -9.78 3.52 -22.58
N GLY A 223 -10.68 3.70 -21.61
CA GLY A 223 -11.77 2.76 -21.31
C GLY A 223 -11.38 1.52 -20.50
N ARG A 224 -10.09 1.33 -20.17
CA ARG A 224 -9.65 0.26 -19.26
C ARG A 224 -9.88 0.69 -17.81
N THR A 225 -10.43 -0.20 -16.99
CA THR A 225 -10.57 0.00 -15.55
C THR A 225 -9.24 -0.23 -14.83
N PRO A 226 -8.85 0.62 -13.87
CA PRO A 226 -7.74 0.32 -12.97
C PRO A 226 -7.93 -0.99 -12.17
N GLY A 227 -6.84 -1.57 -11.68
CA GLY A 227 -6.84 -2.86 -10.97
C GLY A 227 -6.66 -4.08 -11.89
N ASN A 228 -6.47 -5.26 -11.29
CA ASN A 228 -6.24 -6.54 -11.97
C ASN A 228 -5.13 -6.55 -13.06
N ALA A 229 -4.17 -5.62 -12.94
CA ALA A 229 -3.13 -5.32 -13.92
C ALA A 229 -3.61 -4.87 -15.31
N GLU A 230 -4.89 -4.52 -15.51
CA GLU A 230 -5.45 -4.23 -16.85
C GLU A 230 -4.74 -3.07 -17.57
N ILE A 231 -4.57 -1.93 -16.89
CA ILE A 231 -3.86 -0.78 -17.47
C ILE A 231 -2.36 -1.09 -17.66
N LEU A 232 -1.76 -1.82 -16.71
CA LEU A 232 -0.34 -2.19 -16.78
C LEU A 232 -0.06 -3.12 -17.96
N ASP A 233 -0.93 -4.09 -18.21
CA ASP A 233 -0.82 -5.00 -19.35
C ASP A 233 -1.04 -4.26 -20.66
N CYS A 234 -2.03 -3.36 -20.74
CA CYS A 234 -2.21 -2.49 -21.90
C CYS A 234 -0.96 -1.65 -22.22
N LEU A 235 -0.32 -1.07 -21.19
CA LEU A 235 0.92 -0.32 -21.35
C LEU A 235 2.07 -1.20 -21.83
N LYS A 236 2.16 -2.46 -21.35
CA LYS A 236 3.16 -3.44 -21.79
C LYS A 236 2.93 -3.85 -23.26
N ASP A 237 1.69 -4.04 -23.68
CA ASP A 237 1.33 -4.36 -25.07
C ASP A 237 1.67 -3.21 -26.04
N ASN A 238 1.63 -1.96 -25.56
CA ASN A 238 1.97 -0.77 -26.34
C ASN A 238 3.38 -0.23 -26.04
N TYR A 239 4.23 -1.00 -25.38
CA TYR A 239 5.51 -0.56 -24.84
C TYR A 239 6.44 0.09 -25.89
N ILE A 240 6.44 -0.40 -27.13
CA ILE A 240 7.27 0.15 -28.23
C ILE A 240 6.82 1.57 -28.62
N LYS A 241 5.52 1.87 -28.48
CA LYS A 241 4.90 3.15 -28.84
C LYS A 241 4.83 4.12 -27.66
N ALA A 242 5.27 3.70 -26.49
CA ALA A 242 5.22 4.51 -25.27
C ALA A 242 6.18 5.70 -25.36
N SER A 243 5.81 6.80 -24.70
CA SER A 243 6.69 7.94 -24.53
C SER A 243 8.02 7.53 -23.89
N PRO A 244 9.16 8.22 -24.16
CA PRO A 244 10.46 7.85 -23.62
C PRO A 244 10.47 7.72 -22.08
N ILE A 245 9.74 8.60 -21.39
CA ILE A 245 9.67 8.62 -19.93
C ILE A 245 8.89 7.40 -19.41
N CYS A 246 7.77 7.06 -20.05
CA CYS A 246 7.00 5.86 -19.71
C CYS A 246 7.77 4.58 -20.04
N TYR A 247 8.39 4.51 -21.23
CA TYR A 247 9.20 3.39 -21.68
C TYR A 247 10.27 3.01 -20.66
N VAL A 248 11.06 3.97 -20.16
CA VAL A 248 12.13 3.69 -19.19
C VAL A 248 11.56 3.05 -17.91
N LYS A 249 10.40 3.52 -17.44
CA LYS A 249 9.75 2.99 -16.23
C LYS A 249 9.14 1.61 -16.46
N LEU A 250 8.46 1.39 -17.59
CA LEU A 250 7.92 0.09 -17.98
C LEU A 250 9.03 -0.94 -18.17
N LYS A 251 10.18 -0.56 -18.74
CA LYS A 251 11.34 -1.44 -18.92
C LYS A 251 11.83 -1.99 -17.59
N LYS A 252 11.92 -1.12 -16.58
CA LYS A 252 12.31 -1.52 -15.22
C LYS A 252 11.29 -2.47 -14.60
N ARG A 253 9.99 -2.18 -14.73
CA ARG A 253 8.93 -3.08 -14.26
C ARG A 253 9.00 -4.45 -14.94
N GLN A 254 9.13 -4.50 -16.26
CA GLN A 254 9.26 -5.76 -16.99
C GLN A 254 10.46 -6.61 -16.54
N LYS A 255 11.59 -5.96 -16.20
CA LYS A 255 12.74 -6.67 -15.61
C LYS A 255 12.42 -7.25 -14.23
N LEU A 256 11.72 -6.49 -13.38
CA LEU A 256 11.27 -6.98 -12.07
C LEU A 256 10.29 -8.15 -12.22
N ASP A 257 9.32 -8.07 -13.13
CA ASP A 257 8.34 -9.15 -13.37
C ASP A 257 9.02 -10.48 -13.73
N VAL A 258 10.16 -10.43 -14.43
CA VAL A 258 10.92 -11.62 -14.83
C VAL A 258 11.80 -12.16 -13.69
N ILE A 259 12.41 -11.27 -12.92
CA ILE A 259 13.35 -11.64 -11.84
C ILE A 259 12.63 -12.00 -10.54
N LEU A 260 11.46 -11.42 -10.30
CA LEU A 260 10.59 -11.67 -9.15
C LEU A 260 9.19 -12.08 -9.65
N PRO A 261 9.03 -13.27 -10.25
CA PRO A 261 7.74 -13.70 -10.81
C PRO A 261 6.62 -13.72 -9.78
N GLU A 262 6.91 -13.95 -8.50
CA GLU A 262 5.93 -13.90 -7.42
C GLU A 262 5.32 -12.51 -7.21
N ASN A 263 5.99 -11.47 -7.70
CA ASN A 263 5.54 -10.09 -7.65
C ASN A 263 4.88 -9.63 -8.94
N ASP A 264 4.84 -10.44 -9.99
CA ASP A 264 4.11 -10.14 -11.22
C ASP A 264 2.64 -10.52 -11.06
N PHE A 265 1.81 -9.57 -10.60
CA PHE A 265 0.38 -9.82 -10.34
C PHE A 265 -0.34 -10.41 -11.56
N SER A 266 -0.03 -9.91 -12.78
CA SER A 266 -0.65 -10.39 -14.02
C SER A 266 -0.34 -11.87 -14.26
N LEU A 267 0.92 -12.28 -14.08
CA LEU A 267 1.32 -13.70 -14.18
C LEU A 267 0.65 -14.53 -13.09
N MET A 268 0.76 -14.12 -11.83
CA MET A 268 0.29 -14.89 -10.68
C MET A 268 -1.23 -15.08 -10.70
N SER A 269 -1.99 -14.03 -11.05
CA SER A 269 -3.46 -14.09 -11.14
C SER A 269 -3.92 -14.90 -12.35
N LYS A 270 -3.42 -14.60 -13.55
CA LYS A 270 -3.87 -15.25 -14.80
C LYS A 270 -3.46 -16.71 -14.88
N CYS A 271 -2.38 -17.09 -14.19
CA CYS A 271 -1.92 -18.47 -14.10
C CYS A 271 -2.33 -19.19 -12.80
N ALA A 272 -3.15 -18.58 -11.93
CA ALA A 272 -3.49 -19.13 -10.62
C ALA A 272 -3.94 -20.61 -10.64
N PRO A 273 -4.79 -21.08 -11.57
CA PRO A 273 -5.18 -22.49 -11.61
C PRO A 273 -4.01 -23.46 -11.83
N VAL A 274 -3.09 -23.09 -12.72
CA VAL A 274 -1.89 -23.91 -13.02
C VAL A 274 -0.91 -23.83 -11.84
N ILE A 275 -0.77 -22.66 -11.23
CA ILE A 275 0.10 -22.47 -10.07
C ILE A 275 -0.38 -23.36 -8.91
N GLN A 276 -1.68 -23.32 -8.60
CA GLN A 276 -2.27 -24.09 -7.52
C GLN A 276 -2.16 -25.60 -7.76
N LYS A 277 -2.40 -26.05 -8.99
CA LYS A 277 -2.41 -27.48 -9.34
C LYS A 277 -1.02 -28.08 -9.52
N SER A 278 -0.11 -27.36 -10.17
CA SER A 278 1.15 -27.92 -10.69
C SER A 278 2.42 -27.24 -10.17
N CYS A 279 2.33 -26.06 -9.56
CA CYS A 279 3.49 -25.30 -9.07
C CYS A 279 3.41 -24.90 -7.59
N SER A 280 2.49 -25.48 -6.81
CA SER A 280 2.24 -25.14 -5.41
C SER A 280 3.46 -25.36 -4.51
N ASN A 281 4.27 -26.37 -4.81
CA ASN A 281 5.50 -26.71 -4.07
C ASN A 281 6.78 -26.08 -4.67
N GLU A 282 6.67 -25.32 -5.76
CA GLU A 282 7.83 -24.72 -6.40
C GLU A 282 8.30 -23.48 -5.62
N LYS A 283 9.62 -23.28 -5.54
CA LYS A 283 10.16 -22.04 -4.98
C LYS A 283 9.71 -20.84 -5.82
N LYS A 284 9.33 -19.74 -5.16
CA LYS A 284 8.83 -18.51 -5.81
C LYS A 284 9.71 -18.03 -6.98
N GLN A 285 11.02 -18.04 -6.79
CA GLN A 285 12.02 -17.69 -7.81
C GLN A 285 12.02 -18.57 -9.08
N ASN A 286 11.46 -19.78 -9.01
CA ASN A 286 11.39 -20.74 -10.09
C ASN A 286 10.00 -20.79 -10.77
N MET A 287 9.08 -19.89 -10.40
CA MET A 287 7.68 -19.96 -10.87
C MET A 287 7.58 -19.92 -12.41
N LEU A 288 8.34 -19.06 -13.08
CA LEU A 288 8.39 -19.02 -14.55
C LEU A 288 8.86 -20.35 -15.16
N SER A 289 9.85 -21.00 -14.54
CA SER A 289 10.36 -22.29 -14.98
C SER A 289 9.31 -23.39 -14.83
N CYS A 290 8.57 -23.40 -13.72
CA CYS A 290 7.48 -24.35 -13.52
C CYS A 290 6.34 -24.13 -14.51
N LEU A 291 5.88 -22.89 -14.69
CA LEU A 291 4.84 -22.55 -15.66
C LEU A 291 5.26 -22.93 -17.08
N ARG A 292 6.53 -22.71 -17.46
CA ARG A 292 7.08 -23.14 -18.76
C ARG A 292 6.99 -24.65 -18.97
N ARG A 293 7.33 -25.46 -17.95
CA ARG A 293 7.24 -26.93 -18.05
C ARG A 293 5.79 -27.42 -18.22
N ASN A 294 4.83 -26.68 -17.69
CA ASN A 294 3.40 -27.02 -17.76
C ASN A 294 2.66 -26.27 -18.89
N ALA A 295 3.35 -25.50 -19.74
CA ALA A 295 2.72 -24.64 -20.74
C ALA A 295 1.97 -25.39 -21.85
N ASN A 296 2.43 -26.61 -22.14
CA ASN A 296 1.89 -27.48 -23.18
C ASN A 296 0.86 -28.49 -22.64
N GLN A 297 0.56 -28.46 -21.34
CA GLN A 297 -0.55 -29.25 -20.80
C GLN A 297 -1.86 -28.58 -21.22
N ASP A 298 -2.83 -29.34 -21.71
CA ASP A 298 -4.14 -28.86 -22.22
C ASP A 298 -4.99 -28.11 -21.18
N GLN A 299 -4.50 -27.99 -19.95
CA GLN A 299 -5.16 -27.33 -18.83
C GLN A 299 -4.69 -25.87 -18.61
N MET A 300 -3.68 -25.39 -19.35
CA MET A 300 -3.23 -24.01 -19.19
C MET A 300 -4.20 -23.01 -19.88
N PRO A 301 -4.79 -22.06 -19.13
CA PRO A 301 -5.65 -21.04 -19.72
C PRO A 301 -4.89 -20.22 -20.78
N ASN A 302 -5.56 -19.90 -21.89
CA ASN A 302 -4.97 -19.11 -22.99
C ASN A 302 -4.40 -17.76 -22.50
N ILE A 303 -5.07 -17.16 -21.51
CA ILE A 303 -4.63 -15.90 -20.89
C ILE A 303 -3.31 -16.10 -20.15
N CYS A 304 -3.17 -17.17 -19.35
CA CYS A 304 -1.90 -17.53 -18.72
C CYS A 304 -0.79 -17.75 -19.75
N ARG A 305 -1.08 -18.52 -20.81
CA ARG A 305 -0.11 -18.84 -21.86
C ARG A 305 0.44 -17.58 -22.54
N ARG A 306 -0.44 -16.59 -22.81
CA ARG A 306 -0.05 -15.30 -23.39
C ARG A 306 0.92 -14.53 -22.48
N VAL A 307 0.58 -14.40 -21.19
CA VAL A 307 1.43 -13.68 -20.23
C VAL A 307 2.77 -14.39 -20.06
N LEU A 308 2.76 -15.71 -19.89
CA LEU A 308 3.97 -16.53 -19.78
C LEU A 308 4.88 -16.35 -20.99
N TYR A 309 4.35 -16.45 -22.21
CA TYR A 309 5.13 -16.29 -23.43
C TYR A 309 5.81 -14.91 -23.48
N HIS A 310 5.07 -13.84 -23.18
CA HIS A 310 5.63 -12.49 -23.14
C HIS A 310 6.78 -12.36 -22.13
N ARG A 311 6.68 -12.99 -20.95
CA ARG A 311 7.78 -13.00 -19.95
C ARG A 311 9.00 -13.80 -20.42
N LEU A 312 8.77 -14.95 -21.05
CA LEU A 312 9.86 -15.77 -21.60
C LEU A 312 10.61 -15.05 -22.73
N MET A 313 9.91 -14.31 -23.59
CA MET A 313 10.54 -13.49 -24.62
C MET A 313 11.48 -12.44 -24.00
N ILE A 314 11.01 -11.71 -22.99
CA ILE A 314 11.84 -10.70 -22.29
C ILE A 314 13.06 -11.37 -21.63
N PHE A 315 12.86 -12.49 -20.94
CA PHE A 315 13.94 -13.23 -20.28
C PHE A 315 15.03 -13.66 -21.27
N ASN A 316 14.64 -14.11 -22.47
CA ASN A 316 15.58 -14.53 -23.50
C ASN A 316 16.31 -13.35 -24.15
N THR A 317 15.61 -12.24 -24.42
CA THR A 317 16.23 -11.01 -24.98
C THR A 317 17.20 -10.30 -24.01
N GLY A 318 17.16 -10.63 -22.72
CA GLY A 318 18.12 -10.12 -21.73
C GLY A 318 19.41 -10.95 -21.59
N LYS A 319 19.51 -12.08 -22.30
CA LYS A 319 20.68 -12.99 -22.30
C LYS A 319 21.51 -12.92 -23.58
N THR A 320 21.03 -12.22 -24.60
CA THR A 320 21.72 -11.85 -25.85
C THR A 320 22.23 -10.43 -25.75
#